data_AF-A4F6C6-F1
#
_entry.id   AF-A4F6C6-F1
#
_cell.length_a   1.000
_cell.length_b   1.000
_cell.length_c   1.000
_cell.angle_alpha   90.00
_cell.angle_beta   90.00
_cell.angle_gamma   90.00
#
_symmetry.space_group_name_H-M   'P 1'
#
loop_
_entity.id
_entity.type
_entity.pdbx_description
1 polymer ?
#
loop_
_entity_poly.entity_id
_entity_poly.type
_entity_poly.pdbx_seq_one_letter_code
_entity_poly.pdbx_strand_id
1 'polypeptide(L)'
;MVTTFWESASEREEYAPLDQVAELIRRLHSLDAPSSLHLPEIRPLAKLDAQIGDLANLDRADAQFLENRILSIRDQYERLEFDLTPGVIHGDANVGNVILDRAGQPILIDLDSFATGPREWDLVQTALFYERFGWHTEDEYRTFVKVYGYDIMTWPGYRVLADYREVAMTLWLCGKAGTDMQAAAEVRKRVESLRSGGSRHDWAPF
;
A
#
# COMPACT_ATOMS: atom_id res chain seq x y z
N MET A 1 -19.23 30.36 -9.67
CA MET A 1 -19.24 28.90 -9.80
C MET A 1 -18.10 28.54 -10.74
N VAL A 2 -17.12 27.78 -10.28
CA VAL A 2 -16.00 27.31 -11.12
C VAL A 2 -16.32 25.86 -11.47
N THR A 3 -16.30 25.54 -12.77
CA THR A 3 -16.45 24.18 -13.26
C THR A 3 -15.12 23.77 -13.89
N THR A 4 -14.58 22.63 -13.44
CA THR A 4 -13.42 22.00 -14.05
C THR A 4 -13.88 20.90 -14.99
N PHE A 5 -13.37 20.90 -16.22
CA PHE A 5 -13.54 19.82 -17.18
C PHE A 5 -12.24 19.04 -17.30
N TRP A 6 -12.35 17.73 -17.42
CA TRP A 6 -11.21 16.82 -17.56
C TRP A 6 -11.37 16.01 -18.83
N GLU A 7 -10.27 15.74 -19.51
CA GLU A 7 -10.24 14.79 -20.62
C GLU A 7 -10.11 13.37 -20.04
N SER A 8 -11.02 12.47 -20.41
CA SER A 8 -10.92 11.07 -19.98
C SER A 8 -9.74 10.41 -20.66
N ALA A 9 -8.91 9.68 -19.89
CA ALA A 9 -7.78 8.92 -20.43
C ALA A 9 -8.22 7.73 -21.30
N SER A 10 -9.33 7.10 -20.93
CA SER A 10 -9.94 5.97 -21.63
C SER A 10 -11.42 5.87 -21.27
N GLU A 11 -12.22 5.24 -22.13
CA GLU A 11 -13.61 4.85 -21.85
C GLU A 11 -13.69 3.48 -21.17
N ARG A 12 -12.56 2.76 -21.10
CA ARG A 12 -12.44 1.44 -20.48
C ARG A 12 -11.59 1.52 -19.23
N GLU A 13 -12.00 0.75 -18.23
CA GLU A 13 -11.22 0.54 -17.02
C GLU A 13 -10.30 -0.68 -17.24
N GLU A 14 -9.12 -0.42 -17.80
CA GLU A 14 -8.08 -1.41 -18.04
C GLU A 14 -6.85 -1.06 -17.19
N TYR A 15 -6.40 -2.01 -16.37
CA TYR A 15 -5.23 -1.85 -15.50
C TYR A 15 -3.96 -2.32 -16.20
N ALA A 16 -2.84 -1.65 -15.92
CA ALA A 16 -1.57 -1.99 -16.54
C ALA A 16 -1.02 -3.34 -16.00
N PRO A 17 -0.38 -4.16 -16.85
CA PRO A 17 0.33 -5.35 -16.41
C PRO A 17 1.53 -5.00 -15.52
N LEU A 18 2.00 -5.95 -14.70
CA LEU A 18 3.00 -5.71 -13.65
C LEU A 18 4.36 -5.21 -14.18
N ASP A 19 4.73 -5.54 -15.41
CA ASP A 19 5.92 -5.00 -16.07
C ASP A 19 5.81 -3.50 -16.32
N GLN A 20 4.67 -3.03 -16.81
CA GLN A 20 4.39 -1.60 -17.01
C GLN A 20 4.26 -0.84 -15.68
N VAL A 21 3.66 -1.46 -14.66
CA VAL A 21 3.63 -0.91 -13.30
C VAL A 21 5.05 -0.70 -12.77
N ALA A 22 5.92 -1.72 -12.89
CA ALA A 22 7.32 -1.63 -12.48
C ALA A 22 8.08 -0.53 -13.22
N GLU A 23 7.88 -0.42 -14.55
CA GLU A 23 8.51 0.62 -15.36
C GLU A 23 8.06 2.01 -14.91
N LEU A 24 6.77 2.21 -14.68
CA LEU A 24 6.23 3.52 -14.32
C LEU A 24 6.68 3.96 -12.92
N ILE A 25 6.68 3.07 -11.93
CA ILE A 25 7.20 3.34 -10.57
C ILE A 25 8.70 3.64 -10.64
N ARG A 26 9.47 2.87 -11.41
CA ARG A 26 10.90 3.14 -11.60
C ARG A 26 11.14 4.50 -12.23
N ARG A 27 10.35 4.86 -13.25
CA ARG A 27 10.42 6.18 -13.89
C ARG A 27 10.12 7.28 -12.88
N LEU A 28 9.05 7.15 -12.09
CA LEU A 28 8.72 8.08 -11.02
C LEU A 28 9.90 8.26 -10.06
N HIS A 29 10.46 7.14 -9.56
CA HIS A 29 11.58 7.16 -8.63
C HIS A 29 12.86 7.78 -9.21
N SER A 30 13.01 7.81 -10.53
CA SER A 30 14.15 8.46 -11.20
C SER A 30 14.00 9.97 -11.39
N LEU A 31 12.83 10.54 -11.08
CA LEU A 31 12.58 11.97 -11.21
C LEU A 31 13.17 12.75 -10.04
N ASP A 32 13.77 13.89 -10.35
CA ASP A 32 14.09 14.92 -9.37
C ASP A 32 12.89 15.87 -9.23
N ALA A 33 12.37 16.00 -8.01
CA ALA A 33 11.30 16.95 -7.74
C ALA A 33 11.79 18.39 -7.99
N PRO A 34 11.05 19.22 -8.76
CA PRO A 34 11.37 20.64 -8.86
C PRO A 34 11.37 21.30 -7.49
N SER A 35 12.30 22.23 -7.23
CA SER A 35 12.39 22.94 -5.95
C SER A 35 11.12 23.72 -5.55
N SER A 36 10.28 24.08 -6.54
CA SER A 36 8.99 24.74 -6.32
C SER A 36 7.86 23.76 -5.96
N LEU A 37 8.06 22.45 -6.10
CA LEU A 37 7.10 21.42 -5.74
C LEU A 37 7.35 20.98 -4.30
N HIS A 38 6.56 21.50 -3.37
CA HIS A 38 6.65 21.17 -1.95
C HIS A 38 5.78 19.94 -1.65
N LEU A 39 6.38 18.75 -1.76
CA LEU A 39 5.73 17.51 -1.37
C LEU A 39 5.88 17.27 0.14
N PRO A 40 4.85 16.72 0.81
CA PRO A 40 5.00 16.30 2.19
C PRO A 40 5.99 15.12 2.27
N GLU A 41 6.62 14.96 3.43
CA GLU A 41 7.31 13.71 3.73
C GLU A 41 6.28 12.66 4.16
N ILE A 42 6.50 11.40 3.76
CA ILE A 42 5.66 10.31 4.21
C ILE A 42 5.75 10.17 5.74
N ARG A 43 4.59 9.98 6.37
CA ARG A 43 4.46 9.79 7.83
C ARG A 43 3.60 8.55 8.14
N PRO A 44 4.12 7.32 7.89
CA PRO A 44 3.33 6.10 8.06
C PRO A 44 2.71 5.93 9.43
N LEU A 45 3.49 6.19 10.48
CA LEU A 45 3.04 6.00 11.86
C LEU A 45 1.94 7.01 12.25
N ALA A 46 2.00 8.24 11.73
CA ALA A 46 0.95 9.23 11.95
C ALA A 46 -0.39 8.81 11.31
N LYS A 47 -0.35 8.09 10.19
CA LYS A 47 -1.55 7.53 9.56
C LYS A 47 -2.18 6.45 10.44
N LEU A 48 -1.38 5.59 11.08
CA LEU A 48 -1.90 4.62 12.05
C LEU A 48 -2.52 5.32 13.27
N ASP A 49 -1.86 6.37 13.78
CA ASP A 49 -2.36 7.14 14.94
C ASP A 49 -3.71 7.80 14.64
N ALA A 50 -3.91 8.29 13.41
CA ALA A 50 -5.18 8.86 12.98
C ALA A 50 -6.34 7.84 12.95
N GLN A 51 -6.03 6.55 12.77
CA GLN A 51 -7.02 5.48 12.64
C GLN A 51 -7.21 4.65 13.92
N ILE A 52 -6.35 4.83 14.92
CA ILE A 52 -6.38 4.01 16.15
C ILE A 52 -7.70 4.16 16.92
N GLY A 53 -8.37 5.30 16.80
CA GLY A 53 -9.68 5.54 17.40
C GLY A 53 -10.77 4.61 16.88
N ASP A 54 -10.65 4.11 15.65
CA ASP A 54 -11.63 3.20 15.03
C ASP A 54 -11.62 1.81 15.67
N LEU A 55 -10.59 1.48 16.47
CA LEU A 55 -10.56 0.25 17.26
C LEU A 55 -11.68 0.19 18.29
N ALA A 56 -12.29 1.32 18.66
CA ALA A 56 -13.47 1.37 19.53
C ALA A 56 -14.68 0.63 18.93
N ASN A 57 -14.69 0.35 17.62
CA ASN A 57 -15.72 -0.44 16.96
C ASN A 57 -15.55 -1.96 17.13
N LEU A 58 -14.45 -2.43 17.72
CA LEU A 58 -14.13 -3.84 17.89
C LEU A 58 -14.42 -4.34 19.30
N ASP A 59 -14.42 -5.66 19.47
CA ASP A 59 -14.35 -6.21 20.83
C ASP A 59 -12.98 -5.93 21.46
N ARG A 60 -12.94 -5.99 22.80
CA ARG A 60 -11.77 -5.63 23.58
C ARG A 60 -10.53 -6.47 23.25
N ALA A 61 -10.71 -7.75 22.91
CA ALA A 61 -9.58 -8.66 22.67
C ALA A 61 -8.95 -8.38 21.30
N ASP A 62 -9.77 -8.11 20.29
CA ASP A 62 -9.33 -7.72 18.95
C ASP A 62 -8.66 -6.35 18.96
N ALA A 63 -9.25 -5.36 19.63
CA ALA A 63 -8.67 -4.03 19.80
C ALA A 63 -7.29 -4.10 20.48
N GLN A 64 -7.19 -4.79 21.62
CA GLN A 64 -5.92 -4.92 22.36
C GLN A 64 -4.83 -5.61 21.53
N PHE A 65 -5.21 -6.60 20.72
CA PHE A 65 -4.28 -7.29 19.83
C PHE A 65 -3.71 -6.32 18.77
N LEU A 66 -4.57 -5.54 18.11
CA LEU A 66 -4.14 -4.58 17.10
C LEU A 66 -3.30 -3.44 17.71
N GLU A 67 -3.65 -2.93 18.88
CA GLU A 67 -2.82 -1.94 19.60
C GLU A 67 -1.40 -2.46 19.85
N ASN A 68 -1.27 -3.69 20.37
CA ASN A 68 0.04 -4.31 20.61
C ASN A 68 0.83 -4.50 19.31
N ARG A 69 0.14 -4.85 18.22
CA ARG A 69 0.76 -5.01 16.90
C ARG A 69 1.24 -3.67 16.34
N ILE A 70 0.46 -2.60 16.48
CA ILE A 70 0.84 -1.24 16.08
C ILE A 70 2.08 -0.77 16.86
N LEU A 71 2.11 -1.00 18.18
CA LEU A 71 3.29 -0.66 19.00
C LEU A 71 4.54 -1.42 18.56
N SER A 72 4.40 -2.71 18.24
CA SER A 72 5.50 -3.53 17.74
C SER A 72 6.00 -3.05 16.36
N ILE A 73 5.09 -2.71 15.45
CA ILE A 73 5.44 -2.16 14.13
C ILE A 73 6.15 -0.83 14.28
N ARG A 74 5.70 0.05 15.17
CA ARG A 74 6.36 1.34 15.45
C ARG A 74 7.82 1.15 15.86
N ASP A 75 8.04 0.31 16.86
CA ASP A 75 9.38 0.02 17.41
C ASP A 75 10.32 -0.61 16.36
N GLN A 76 9.78 -1.45 15.47
CA GLN A 76 10.55 -2.05 14.37
C GLN A 76 10.80 -1.05 13.24
N TYR A 77 9.81 -0.25 12.87
CA TYR A 77 9.89 0.74 11.80
C TYR A 77 10.94 1.80 12.09
N GLU A 78 11.00 2.29 13.33
CA GLU A 78 11.99 3.28 13.77
C GLU A 78 13.45 2.77 13.70
N ARG A 79 13.66 1.45 13.61
CA ARG A 79 14.97 0.82 13.47
C ARG A 79 15.31 0.43 12.03
N LEU A 80 14.43 0.71 11.07
CA LEU A 80 14.69 0.37 9.67
C LEU A 80 15.80 1.24 9.08
N GLU A 81 16.78 0.57 8.49
CA GLU A 81 17.72 1.18 7.56
C GLU A 81 17.24 0.86 6.15
N PHE A 82 16.83 1.89 5.41
CA PHE A 82 16.37 1.75 4.02
C PHE A 82 17.58 1.63 3.07
N ASP A 83 17.49 0.74 2.09
CA ASP A 83 18.55 0.47 1.12
C ASP A 83 18.55 1.48 -0.03
N LEU A 84 17.35 1.85 -0.49
CA LEU A 84 17.17 2.75 -1.62
C LEU A 84 17.32 4.19 -1.18
N THR A 85 17.97 4.99 -2.03
CA THR A 85 18.02 6.44 -1.82
C THR A 85 16.59 7.00 -1.80
N PRO A 86 16.20 7.75 -0.75
CA PRO A 86 14.87 8.33 -0.67
C PRO A 86 14.64 9.34 -1.80
N GLY A 87 13.38 9.53 -2.18
CA GLY A 87 12.99 10.44 -3.26
C GLY A 87 11.49 10.60 -3.35
N VAL A 88 11.00 11.01 -4.52
CA VAL A 88 9.56 11.08 -4.80
C VAL A 88 8.98 9.67 -4.81
N ILE A 89 7.83 9.52 -4.16
CA ILE A 89 7.04 8.29 -4.11
C ILE A 89 5.56 8.60 -4.38
N HIS A 90 4.85 7.63 -4.91
CA HIS A 90 3.40 7.64 -5.05
C HIS A 90 2.69 7.63 -3.69
N GLY A 91 3.23 6.87 -2.73
CA GLY A 91 2.63 6.66 -1.41
C GLY A 91 1.61 5.52 -1.39
N ASP A 92 0.98 5.25 -2.53
CA ASP A 92 0.06 4.12 -2.75
C ASP A 92 0.27 3.40 -4.09
N ALA A 93 1.51 3.12 -4.48
CA ALA A 93 1.80 2.51 -5.79
C ALA A 93 1.38 1.04 -5.88
N ASN A 94 0.10 0.77 -6.11
CA ASN A 94 -0.42 -0.57 -6.38
C ASN A 94 -0.98 -0.67 -7.80
N VAL A 95 -1.23 -1.89 -8.29
CA VAL A 95 -1.71 -2.14 -9.67
C VAL A 95 -3.04 -1.42 -9.98
N GLY A 96 -3.88 -1.20 -8.98
CA GLY A 96 -5.14 -0.46 -9.10
C GLY A 96 -4.95 1.04 -9.35
N ASN A 97 -3.75 1.58 -9.12
CA ASN A 97 -3.44 2.99 -9.38
C ASN A 97 -2.68 3.20 -10.70
N VAL A 98 -2.61 2.17 -11.55
CA VAL A 98 -2.01 2.27 -12.89
C VAL A 98 -3.00 1.78 -13.93
N ILE A 99 -3.56 2.72 -14.70
CA ILE A 99 -4.54 2.46 -15.77
C ILE A 99 -3.90 2.59 -17.14
N LEU A 100 -4.52 2.01 -18.16
CA LEU A 100 -4.13 2.15 -19.56
C LEU A 100 -4.98 3.23 -20.24
N ASP A 101 -4.32 4.12 -20.99
CA ASP A 101 -5.00 5.05 -21.87
C ASP A 101 -5.51 4.38 -23.17
N ARG A 102 -6.16 5.15 -24.05
CA ARG A 102 -6.65 4.65 -25.35
C ARG A 102 -5.57 4.04 -26.25
N ALA A 103 -4.31 4.39 -26.04
CA ALA A 103 -3.16 3.86 -26.78
C ALA A 103 -2.45 2.71 -26.04
N GLY A 104 -2.98 2.27 -24.90
CA GLY A 104 -2.39 1.23 -24.06
C GLY A 104 -1.14 1.71 -23.30
N GLN A 105 -0.97 3.01 -23.09
CA GLN A 105 0.12 3.55 -22.29
C GLN A 105 -0.27 3.61 -20.81
N PRO A 106 0.64 3.24 -19.89
CA PRO A 106 0.33 3.24 -18.47
C PRO A 106 0.33 4.67 -17.91
N ILE A 107 -0.72 5.00 -17.17
CA ILE A 107 -0.92 6.27 -16.47
C ILE A 107 -1.04 6.00 -14.98
N LEU A 108 -0.26 6.73 -14.19
CA LEU A 108 -0.33 6.73 -12.73
C LEU A 108 -1.45 7.68 -12.30
N ILE A 109 -2.37 7.18 -11.48
CA ILE A 109 -3.53 7.93 -10.98
C ILE A 109 -3.53 7.93 -9.44
N ASP A 110 -4.42 8.74 -8.85
CA ASP A 110 -4.58 8.88 -7.39
C ASP A 110 -3.32 9.41 -6.68
N LEU A 111 -3.04 10.69 -6.92
CA LEU A 111 -1.89 11.39 -6.34
C LEU A 111 -2.16 11.97 -4.94
N ASP A 112 -3.24 11.57 -4.25
CA ASP A 112 -3.58 12.10 -2.94
C ASP A 112 -2.56 11.71 -1.86
N SER A 113 -1.82 10.61 -2.08
CA SER A 113 -0.75 10.13 -1.19
C SER A 113 0.67 10.53 -1.66
N PHE A 114 0.78 11.35 -2.70
CA PHE A 114 2.06 11.70 -3.32
C PHE A 114 2.99 12.43 -2.36
N ALA A 115 4.21 11.93 -2.19
CA ALA A 115 5.08 12.35 -1.11
C ALA A 115 6.57 12.20 -1.45
N THR A 116 7.43 12.60 -0.52
CA THR A 116 8.84 12.23 -0.48
C THR A 116 9.09 11.21 0.63
N GLY A 117 9.96 10.24 0.38
CA GLY A 117 10.24 9.17 1.35
C GLY A 117 11.09 8.02 0.80
N PRO A 118 11.24 6.94 1.59
CA PRO A 118 11.90 5.72 1.15
C PRO A 118 11.12 5.06 -0.01
N ARG A 119 11.83 4.70 -1.08
CA ARG A 119 11.24 4.15 -2.31
C ARG A 119 10.68 2.74 -2.13
N GLU A 120 11.15 2.02 -1.12
CA GLU A 120 10.63 0.72 -0.68
C GLU A 120 9.14 0.80 -0.34
N TRP A 121 8.66 1.98 0.06
CA TRP A 121 7.26 2.23 0.38
C TRP A 121 6.29 1.94 -0.77
N ASP A 122 6.74 2.17 -2.01
CA ASP A 122 5.96 1.94 -3.22
C ASP A 122 6.10 0.49 -3.73
N LEU A 123 7.12 -0.25 -3.29
CA LEU A 123 7.34 -1.64 -3.74
C LEU A 123 6.65 -2.67 -2.84
N VAL A 124 6.41 -2.31 -1.58
CA VAL A 124 5.89 -3.27 -0.58
C VAL A 124 4.54 -3.85 -1.00
N GLN A 125 3.66 -3.08 -1.64
CA GLN A 125 2.31 -3.57 -1.97
C GLN A 125 2.36 -4.66 -3.03
N THR A 126 3.15 -4.49 -4.08
CA THR A 126 3.33 -5.53 -5.11
C THR A 126 3.90 -6.81 -4.53
N ALA A 127 4.91 -6.70 -3.65
CA ALA A 127 5.49 -7.87 -2.97
C ALA A 127 4.49 -8.54 -2.02
N LEU A 128 3.74 -7.76 -1.24
CA LEU A 128 2.70 -8.24 -0.33
C LEU A 128 1.59 -9.00 -1.08
N PHE A 129 1.15 -8.47 -2.23
CA PHE A 129 0.11 -9.06 -3.06
C PHE A 129 0.55 -10.40 -3.65
N TYR A 130 1.84 -10.58 -3.93
CA TYR A 130 2.41 -11.87 -4.27
C TYR A 130 2.53 -12.79 -3.05
N GLU A 131 3.32 -12.40 -2.05
CA GLU A 131 3.82 -13.31 -1.00
C GLU A 131 2.77 -13.67 0.06
N ARG A 132 1.89 -12.73 0.42
CA ARG A 132 0.92 -12.94 1.51
C ARG A 132 -0.50 -13.16 1.03
N PHE A 133 -0.88 -12.50 -0.07
CA PHE A 133 -2.25 -12.55 -0.57
C PHE A 133 -2.44 -13.53 -1.73
N GLY A 134 -1.36 -13.90 -2.43
CA GLY A 134 -1.44 -14.78 -3.59
C GLY A 134 -2.24 -14.19 -4.76
N TRP A 135 -2.35 -12.86 -4.83
CA TRP A 135 -3.03 -12.11 -5.89
C TRP A 135 -2.16 -11.95 -7.14
N HIS A 136 -0.85 -12.05 -6.99
CA HIS A 136 0.09 -12.15 -8.09
C HIS A 136 0.72 -13.55 -8.13
N THR A 137 1.01 -14.01 -9.32
CA THR A 137 1.81 -15.21 -9.55
C THR A 137 3.30 -14.92 -9.33
N GLU A 138 4.09 -15.98 -9.15
CA GLU A 138 5.55 -15.86 -9.04
C GLU A 138 6.17 -15.24 -10.31
N ASP A 139 5.67 -15.59 -11.49
CA ASP A 139 6.17 -15.07 -12.77
C ASP A 139 5.92 -13.57 -12.92
N GLU A 140 4.74 -13.10 -12.51
CA GLU A 140 4.41 -11.67 -12.50
C GLU A 140 5.30 -10.90 -11.52
N TYR A 141 5.50 -11.43 -10.30
CA TYR A 141 6.37 -10.79 -9.31
C TYR A 141 7.85 -10.77 -9.75
N ARG A 142 8.36 -11.87 -10.30
CA ARG A 142 9.72 -11.93 -10.87
C ARG A 142 9.90 -10.93 -12.01
N THR A 143 8.87 -10.75 -12.83
CA THR A 143 8.86 -9.75 -13.91
C THR A 143 8.95 -8.33 -13.34
N PHE A 144 8.15 -8.01 -12.32
CA PHE A 144 8.22 -6.72 -11.62
C PHE A 144 9.62 -6.44 -11.09
N VAL A 145 10.21 -7.40 -10.34
CA VAL A 145 11.56 -7.28 -9.78
C VAL A 145 12.61 -7.05 -10.87
N LYS A 146 12.52 -7.78 -11.99
CA LYS A 146 13.45 -7.65 -13.11
C LYS A 146 13.39 -6.27 -13.76
N VAL A 147 12.19 -5.72 -13.95
CA VAL A 147 11.98 -4.42 -14.61
C VAL A 147 12.36 -3.27 -13.67
N TYR A 148 11.90 -3.33 -12.42
CA TYR A 148 12.22 -2.32 -11.41
C TYR A 148 13.73 -2.32 -11.08
N GLY A 149 14.33 -3.51 -10.94
CA GLY A 149 15.76 -3.71 -10.72
C GLY A 149 16.15 -3.91 -9.25
N TYR A 150 15.19 -4.13 -8.35
CA TYR A 150 15.41 -4.38 -6.93
C TYR A 150 14.28 -5.26 -6.37
N ASP A 151 14.66 -6.28 -5.60
CA ASP A 151 13.72 -7.16 -4.92
C ASP A 151 13.59 -6.74 -3.44
N ILE A 152 12.48 -6.08 -3.11
CA ILE A 152 12.24 -5.64 -1.74
C ILE A 152 12.21 -6.79 -0.74
N MET A 153 11.82 -8.00 -1.13
CA MET A 153 11.77 -9.14 -0.19
C MET A 153 13.16 -9.64 0.23
N THR A 154 14.22 -9.23 -0.48
CA THR A 154 15.60 -9.51 -0.07
C THR A 154 16.07 -8.59 1.05
N TRP A 155 15.41 -7.45 1.24
CA TRP A 155 15.71 -6.50 2.30
C TRP A 155 15.02 -6.90 3.61
N PRO A 156 15.76 -6.98 4.75
CA PRO A 156 15.20 -7.40 6.03
C PRO A 156 13.98 -6.58 6.50
N GLY A 157 13.90 -5.31 6.08
CA GLY A 157 12.81 -4.41 6.43
C GLY A 157 11.47 -4.69 5.75
N TYR A 158 11.43 -5.52 4.69
CA TYR A 158 10.19 -5.85 3.98
C TYR A 158 9.09 -6.34 4.93
N ARG A 159 9.44 -7.24 5.86
CA ARG A 159 8.46 -7.82 6.78
C ARG A 159 7.77 -6.76 7.64
N VAL A 160 8.50 -5.73 8.06
CA VAL A 160 7.96 -4.62 8.86
C VAL A 160 6.97 -3.80 8.03
N LEU A 161 7.31 -3.49 6.77
CA LEU A 161 6.40 -2.75 5.90
C LEU A 161 5.17 -3.57 5.49
N ALA A 162 5.34 -4.87 5.26
CA ALA A 162 4.24 -5.78 4.96
C ALA A 162 3.29 -5.91 6.16
N ASP A 163 3.83 -6.07 7.37
CA ASP A 163 3.07 -6.08 8.62
C ASP A 163 2.32 -4.76 8.84
N TYR A 164 2.99 -3.62 8.57
CA TYR A 164 2.35 -2.31 8.57
C TYR A 164 1.14 -2.28 7.61
N ARG A 165 1.31 -2.74 6.37
CA ARG A 165 0.25 -2.67 5.35
C ARG A 165 -0.96 -3.53 5.75
N GLU A 166 -0.74 -4.74 6.26
CA GLU A 166 -1.82 -5.60 6.77
C GLU A 166 -2.61 -4.93 7.89
N VAL A 167 -1.92 -4.29 8.86
CA VAL A 167 -2.57 -3.56 9.95
C VAL A 167 -3.29 -2.32 9.44
N ALA A 168 -2.67 -1.52 8.57
CA ALA A 168 -3.27 -0.32 8.02
C ALA A 168 -4.54 -0.63 7.21
N MET A 169 -4.53 -1.68 6.39
CA MET A 169 -5.72 -2.15 5.67
C MET A 169 -6.82 -2.65 6.62
N THR A 170 -6.45 -3.27 7.73
CA THR A 170 -7.40 -3.72 8.75
C THR A 170 -8.00 -2.53 9.51
N LEU A 171 -7.18 -1.55 9.92
CA LEU A 171 -7.64 -0.33 10.60
C LEU A 171 -8.57 0.50 9.74
N TRP A 172 -8.24 0.70 8.47
CA TRP A 172 -9.12 1.40 7.55
C TRP A 172 -10.52 0.76 7.47
N LEU A 173 -10.60 -0.57 7.53
CA LEU A 173 -11.86 -1.29 7.54
C LEU A 173 -12.60 -1.19 8.89
N CYS A 174 -11.88 -1.03 10.00
CA CYS A 174 -12.49 -0.77 11.32
C CYS A 174 -13.33 0.52 11.32
N GLY A 175 -12.92 1.55 10.57
CA GLY A 175 -13.70 2.79 10.43
C GLY A 175 -15.06 2.57 9.76
N LYS A 176 -15.20 1.55 8.90
CA LYS A 176 -16.48 1.15 8.28
C LYS A 176 -17.29 0.18 9.15
N ALA A 177 -16.62 -0.60 10.00
CA ALA A 177 -17.21 -1.71 10.76
C ALA A 177 -18.33 -1.28 11.73
N GLY A 178 -18.34 -0.03 12.20
CA GLY A 178 -19.40 0.49 13.07
C GLY A 178 -20.78 0.57 12.38
N THR A 179 -20.81 0.67 11.05
CA THR A 179 -22.04 0.84 10.26
C THR A 179 -22.27 -0.25 9.22
N ASP A 180 -21.28 -1.11 8.97
CA ASP A 180 -21.31 -2.17 7.96
C ASP A 180 -20.95 -3.53 8.58
N MET A 181 -21.93 -4.44 8.62
CA MET A 181 -21.76 -5.79 9.17
C MET A 181 -20.81 -6.66 8.34
N GLN A 182 -20.74 -6.45 7.02
CA GLN A 182 -19.82 -7.18 6.16
C GLN A 182 -18.38 -6.74 6.44
N ALA A 183 -18.15 -5.43 6.59
CA ALA A 183 -16.87 -4.90 7.04
C ALA A 183 -16.47 -5.43 8.43
N ALA A 184 -17.40 -5.47 9.39
CA ALA A 184 -17.13 -6.00 10.73
C ALA A 184 -16.76 -7.49 10.73
N ALA A 185 -17.42 -8.30 9.89
CA ALA A 185 -17.09 -9.71 9.72
C ALA A 185 -15.69 -9.90 9.11
N GLU A 186 -15.35 -9.09 8.12
CA GLU A 186 -14.02 -9.11 7.52
C GLU A 186 -12.95 -8.71 8.54
N VAL A 187 -13.14 -7.63 9.30
CA VAL A 187 -12.15 -7.20 10.31
C VAL A 187 -11.84 -8.35 11.27
N ARG A 188 -12.87 -9.03 11.79
CA ARG A 188 -12.67 -10.18 12.68
C ARG A 188 -11.85 -11.30 12.03
N LYS A 189 -12.12 -11.61 10.75
CA LYS A 189 -11.34 -12.58 9.98
C LYS A 189 -9.87 -12.13 9.83
N ARG A 190 -9.64 -10.87 9.50
CA ARG A 190 -8.29 -10.31 9.37
C ARG A 190 -7.53 -10.38 10.69
N VAL A 191 -8.14 -9.94 11.79
CA VAL A 191 -7.55 -10.01 13.14
C VAL A 191 -7.20 -11.45 13.51
N GLU A 192 -8.08 -12.42 13.26
CA GLU A 192 -7.80 -13.82 13.58
C GLU A 192 -6.64 -14.39 12.74
N SER A 193 -6.57 -14.08 11.44
CA SER A 193 -5.44 -14.49 10.60
C SER A 193 -4.13 -13.82 11.02
N LEU A 194 -4.16 -12.55 11.44
CA LEU A 194 -3.01 -11.83 11.98
C LEU A 194 -2.52 -12.48 13.29
N ARG A 195 -3.45 -12.84 14.18
CA ARG A 195 -3.18 -13.42 15.50
C ARG A 195 -2.61 -14.83 15.41
N SER A 196 -3.18 -15.66 14.54
CA SER A 196 -2.78 -17.06 14.37
C SER A 196 -1.59 -17.25 13.43
N GLY A 197 -1.23 -16.23 12.64
CA GLY A 197 -0.30 -16.38 11.52
C GLY A 197 -0.92 -17.15 10.33
N GLY A 198 -2.26 -17.24 10.27
CA GLY A 198 -2.99 -17.93 9.19
C GLY A 198 -2.90 -17.23 7.83
N SER A 199 -3.39 -17.88 6.78
CA SER A 199 -3.37 -17.32 5.42
C SER A 199 -4.18 -16.03 5.29
N ARG A 200 -3.74 -15.13 4.41
CA ARG A 200 -4.47 -13.92 4.01
C ARG A 200 -5.15 -14.04 2.63
N HIS A 201 -5.04 -15.18 1.96
CA HIS A 201 -5.57 -15.38 0.60
C HIS A 201 -7.09 -15.14 0.50
N ASP A 202 -7.82 -15.44 1.57
CA ASP A 202 -9.28 -15.28 1.61
C ASP A 202 -9.70 -13.86 2.04
N TRP A 203 -8.78 -12.91 2.22
CA TRP A 203 -9.13 -11.52 2.50
C TRP A 203 -9.84 -10.90 1.30
N ALA A 204 -10.99 -10.28 1.54
CA ALA A 204 -11.72 -9.62 0.47
C ALA A 204 -11.11 -8.23 0.16
N PRO A 205 -11.09 -7.80 -1.10
CA PRO A 205 -10.84 -6.40 -1.45
C PRO A 205 -12.05 -5.57 -0.95
N PHE A 206 -11.80 -4.51 -0.19
CA PHE A 206 -12.82 -3.68 0.48
C PHE A 206 -12.65 -2.20 0.19
#